data_AF-D2R4X4-F1
#
_entry.id   AF-D2R4X4-F1
#
_cell.length_a   1.000
_cell.length_b   1.000
_cell.length_c   1.000
_cell.angle_alpha   90.00
_cell.angle_beta   90.00
_cell.angle_gamma   90.00
#
_symmetry.space_group_name_H-M   'P 1'
#
loop_
_entity.id
_entity.type
_entity.pdbx_description
1 polymer ?
#
loop_
_entity_poly.entity_id
_entity_poly.type
_entity_poly.pdbx_seq_one_letter_code
_entity_poly.pdbx_strand_id
1 'polypeptide(L)'
;MSTIVAGPVDVVGAQPFVERRASRGPSPGPQHERRQFTNTYHELSPEAREVALAIDAYKLKNRRRFISYEEVLGVMKTLGYSRNS
;
A
#
# COMPACT_ATOMS: atom_id res chain seq x y z
N MET A 1 27.03 40.57 41.71
CA MET A 1 25.82 39.72 41.88
C MET A 1 24.73 40.30 41.01
N SER A 2 24.52 39.75 39.81
CA SER A 2 23.55 40.26 38.83
C SER A 2 22.24 39.47 38.94
N THR A 3 21.17 40.17 39.29
CA THR A 3 19.80 39.63 39.36
C THR A 3 19.18 39.67 37.96
N ILE A 4 18.70 38.53 37.48
CA ILE A 4 17.92 38.42 36.23
C ILE A 4 16.45 38.59 36.57
N VAL A 5 15.81 39.62 36.01
CA VAL A 5 14.35 39.79 36.01
C VAL A 5 13.76 38.91 34.92
N ALA A 6 12.92 37.95 35.30
CA ALA A 6 12.12 37.17 34.37
C ALA A 6 10.91 38.02 33.91
N GLY A 7 10.87 38.39 32.64
CA GLY A 7 9.69 38.98 32.01
C GLY A 7 8.55 37.96 31.85
N PRO A 8 7.30 38.41 31.67
CA PRO A 8 6.17 37.52 31.48
C PRO A 8 6.32 36.73 30.17
N VAL A 9 6.27 35.40 30.28
CA VAL A 9 6.18 34.51 29.11
C VAL A 9 4.79 34.66 28.51
N ASP A 10 4.69 35.38 27.40
CA ASP A 10 3.47 35.44 26.59
C ASP A 10 3.16 34.03 26.04
N VAL A 11 2.17 33.36 26.67
CA VAL A 11 1.63 32.07 26.21
C VAL A 11 0.68 32.32 25.04
N VAL A 12 1.19 32.87 23.94
CA VAL A 12 0.43 33.06 22.70
C VAL A 12 0.56 31.79 21.88
N GLY A 13 -0.40 30.88 22.03
CA GLY A 13 -0.52 29.70 21.16
C GLY A 13 -0.92 28.38 21.83
N ALA A 14 -1.46 28.40 23.05
CA ALA A 14 -2.05 27.19 23.64
C ALA A 14 -3.37 26.84 22.94
N GLN A 15 -3.29 26.17 21.79
CA GLN A 15 -4.45 25.49 21.22
C GLN A 15 -4.91 24.44 22.24
N PRO A 16 -6.22 24.39 22.60
CA PRO A 16 -6.70 23.44 23.58
C PRO A 16 -6.38 22.00 23.13
N PHE A 17 -6.01 21.14 24.07
CA PHE A 17 -5.76 19.73 23.79
C PHE A 17 -6.99 19.10 23.14
N VAL A 18 -6.86 18.72 21.86
CA VAL A 18 -7.94 18.06 21.12
C VAL A 18 -7.80 16.56 21.31
N GLU A 19 -8.70 15.96 22.09
CA GLU A 19 -8.78 14.52 22.27
C GLU A 19 -9.28 13.83 20.99
N ARG A 20 -8.36 13.41 20.11
CA ARG A 20 -8.68 12.74 18.84
C ARG A 20 -9.40 11.39 18.98
N ARG A 21 -9.50 10.84 20.19
CA ARG A 21 -10.17 9.56 20.48
C ARG A 21 -11.64 9.73 20.85
N ALA A 22 -12.12 10.96 21.07
CA ALA A 22 -13.54 11.24 21.18
C ALA A 22 -14.19 10.83 19.86
N SER A 23 -14.87 9.69 19.90
CA SER A 23 -15.42 8.97 18.76
C SER A 23 -16.17 9.92 17.84
N ARG A 24 -15.56 10.25 16.70
CA ARG A 24 -16.26 10.85 15.58
C ARG A 24 -17.41 9.90 15.26
N GLY A 25 -18.65 10.36 15.47
CA GLY A 25 -19.87 9.58 15.23
C GLY A 25 -19.85 8.92 13.85
N PRO A 26 -20.66 7.87 13.64
CA PRO A 26 -20.59 7.03 12.45
C PRO A 26 -20.69 7.90 11.20
N SER A 27 -19.58 8.04 10.48
CA SER A 27 -19.53 8.80 9.23
C SER A 27 -20.29 8.01 8.17
N PRO A 28 -21.40 8.50 7.59
CA PRO A 28 -22.07 7.86 6.47
C PRO A 28 -21.40 8.34 5.18
N GLY A 29 -20.09 8.16 5.08
CA GLY A 29 -19.40 8.28 3.80
C GLY A 29 -19.44 6.93 3.11
N PRO A 30 -19.60 6.85 1.78
CA PRO A 30 -19.44 5.57 1.08
C PRO A 30 -18.10 5.01 1.53
N GLN A 31 -18.13 3.80 2.07
CA GLN A 31 -16.94 3.06 2.47
C GLN A 31 -16.18 2.81 1.17
N HIS A 32 -15.35 3.79 0.78
CA HIS A 32 -14.47 3.69 -0.37
C HIS A 32 -13.67 2.43 -0.14
N GLU A 33 -13.93 1.42 -0.95
CA GLU A 33 -13.34 0.11 -0.81
C GLU A 33 -11.82 0.30 -0.82
N ARG A 34 -11.17 0.10 0.33
CA ARG A 34 -9.72 0.29 0.49
C ARG A 34 -8.96 -0.89 -0.12
N ARG A 35 -9.32 -1.26 -1.34
CA ARG A 35 -8.63 -2.24 -2.16
C ARG A 35 -8.35 -1.58 -3.50
N GLN A 36 -7.29 -0.76 -3.51
CA GLN A 36 -6.68 -0.27 -4.76
C GLN A 36 -6.08 -1.40 -5.62
N PHE A 37 -6.06 -2.63 -5.10
CA PHE A 37 -5.65 -3.83 -5.82
C PHE A 37 -6.84 -4.80 -5.96
N THR A 38 -8.02 -4.26 -6.28
CA THR A 38 -9.12 -5.10 -6.78
C THR A 38 -8.68 -5.72 -8.10
N ASN A 39 -8.86 -7.03 -8.20
CA ASN A 39 -8.29 -7.93 -9.18
C ASN A 39 -8.50 -7.48 -10.65
N THR A 40 -7.59 -6.68 -11.20
CA THR A 40 -7.75 -6.02 -12.51
C THR A 40 -7.46 -6.95 -13.70
N TYR A 41 -7.67 -8.26 -13.58
CA TYR A 41 -7.43 -9.21 -14.69
C TYR A 41 -8.24 -8.91 -15.95
N HIS A 42 -9.30 -8.11 -15.83
CA HIS A 42 -10.20 -7.78 -16.93
C HIS A 42 -9.72 -6.62 -17.81
N GLU A 43 -8.80 -5.79 -17.33
CA GLU A 43 -8.22 -4.66 -18.10
C GLU A 43 -6.83 -5.00 -18.67
N LEU A 44 -6.30 -6.19 -18.34
CA LEU A 44 -5.03 -6.67 -18.85
C LEU A 44 -5.17 -7.15 -20.31
N SER A 45 -4.09 -7.00 -21.08
CA SER A 45 -3.98 -7.69 -22.37
C SER A 45 -4.07 -9.22 -22.17
N PRO A 46 -4.51 -9.99 -23.19
CA PRO A 46 -4.62 -11.44 -23.07
C PRO A 46 -3.32 -12.11 -22.60
N GLU A 47 -2.19 -11.65 -23.11
CA GLU A 47 -0.83 -12.11 -22.75
C GLU A 47 -0.49 -11.79 -21.28
N ALA A 48 -0.76 -10.56 -20.84
CA ALA A 48 -0.52 -10.16 -19.47
C ALA A 48 -1.39 -10.97 -18.48
N ARG A 49 -2.62 -11.28 -18.86
CA ARG A 49 -3.54 -12.11 -18.06
C ARG A 49 -3.03 -13.55 -17.93
N GLU A 50 -2.53 -14.14 -19.02
CA GLU A 50 -1.93 -15.48 -19.00
C GLU A 50 -0.73 -15.54 -18.04
N VAL A 51 0.19 -14.58 -18.14
CA VAL A 51 1.36 -14.49 -17.25
C VAL A 51 0.93 -14.37 -15.80
N ALA A 52 -0.07 -13.54 -15.50
CA ALA A 52 -0.51 -13.33 -14.14
C ALA A 52 -1.19 -14.58 -13.53
N LEU A 53 -2.00 -15.30 -14.30
CA LEU A 53 -2.57 -16.58 -13.89
C LEU A 53 -1.50 -17.63 -13.61
N ALA A 54 -0.46 -17.70 -14.45
CA ALA A 54 0.66 -18.61 -14.26
C ALA A 54 1.46 -18.27 -13.00
N ILE A 55 1.70 -16.98 -12.72
CA ILE A 55 2.35 -16.51 -11.49
C ILE A 55 1.51 -16.88 -10.26
N ASP A 56 0.19 -16.70 -10.30
CA ASP A 56 -0.67 -17.05 -9.17
C ASP A 56 -0.70 -18.55 -8.90
N ALA A 57 -0.74 -19.38 -9.96
CA ALA A 57 -0.59 -20.82 -9.84
C ALA A 57 0.78 -21.21 -9.24
N TYR A 58 1.85 -20.52 -9.63
CA TYR A 58 3.19 -20.72 -9.07
C TYR A 58 3.24 -20.37 -7.57
N LYS A 59 2.68 -19.21 -7.17
CA LYS A 59 2.60 -18.81 -5.75
C LYS A 59 1.86 -19.83 -4.89
N LEU A 60 0.75 -20.37 -5.39
CA LEU A 60 -0.04 -21.40 -4.70
C LEU A 60 0.77 -22.69 -4.49
N LYS A 61 1.48 -23.15 -5.53
CA LYS A 61 2.33 -24.35 -5.46
C LYS A 61 3.49 -24.19 -4.47
N ASN A 62 4.14 -23.03 -4.50
CA ASN A 62 5.32 -22.77 -3.67
C ASN A 62 4.97 -22.27 -2.26
N ARG A 63 3.69 -22.03 -1.98
CA ARG A 63 3.14 -21.54 -0.68
C ARG A 63 3.86 -20.29 -0.17
N ARG A 64 4.31 -19.43 -1.07
CA ARG A 64 5.02 -18.19 -0.75
C ARG A 64 4.18 -16.97 -1.08
N ARG A 65 4.27 -15.95 -0.22
CA ARG A 65 3.55 -14.69 -0.37
C ARG A 65 4.24 -13.72 -1.33
N PHE A 66 5.55 -13.88 -1.55
CA PHE A 66 6.37 -13.08 -2.45
C PHE A 66 7.13 -13.98 -3.42
N ILE A 67 7.23 -13.54 -4.67
CA ILE A 67 7.97 -14.20 -5.75
C ILE A 67 9.16 -13.31 -6.13
N SER A 68 10.32 -13.92 -6.37
CA SER A 68 11.52 -13.23 -6.85
C SER A 68 11.45 -12.99 -8.37
N TYR A 69 12.24 -12.02 -8.86
CA TYR A 69 12.28 -11.73 -10.30
C TYR A 69 12.78 -12.91 -11.13
N GLU A 70 13.69 -13.73 -10.59
CA GLU A 70 14.15 -14.96 -11.23
C GLU A 70 13.03 -15.98 -11.39
N GLU A 71 12.20 -16.14 -10.37
CA GLU A 71 11.04 -17.03 -10.43
C GLU A 71 9.99 -16.52 -11.43
N VAL A 72 9.74 -15.20 -11.47
CA VAL A 72 8.86 -14.59 -12.49
C VAL A 72 9.41 -14.85 -13.89
N LEU A 73 10.72 -14.64 -14.11
CA LEU A 73 11.37 -14.93 -15.38
C LEU A 73 11.26 -16.42 -15.74
N GLY A 74 11.39 -17.31 -14.78
CA GLY A 74 11.17 -18.74 -14.95
C GLY A 74 9.76 -19.05 -15.46
N VAL A 75 8.73 -18.49 -14.82
CA VAL A 75 7.34 -18.65 -15.25
C VAL A 75 7.13 -18.11 -16.67
N MET A 76 7.63 -16.91 -16.99
CA MET A 76 7.52 -16.33 -18.33
C MET A 76 8.20 -17.21 -19.40
N LYS A 77 9.36 -17.79 -19.09
CA LYS A 77 10.05 -18.74 -19.99
C LYS A 77 9.24 -20.02 -20.20
N THR A 78 8.57 -20.55 -19.16
CA THR A 78 7.73 -21.76 -19.32
C THR A 78 6.50 -21.53 -20.21
N LEU A 79 6.02 -20.29 -20.29
CA LEU A 79 4.97 -19.88 -21.22
C LEU A 79 5.50 -19.60 -22.64
N GLY A 80 6.82 -19.66 -22.85
CA GLY A 80 7.44 -19.42 -24.17
C GLY A 80 7.75 -17.94 -24.47
N TYR A 81 7.58 -17.03 -23.50
CA TYR A 81 7.99 -15.64 -23.69
C TYR A 81 9.51 -15.54 -23.73
N SER A 82 10.03 -14.97 -24.82
CA SER A 82 11.43 -14.66 -25.02
C SER A 82 11.59 -13.18 -25.32
N ARG A 83 12.75 -12.61 -24.95
CA ARG A 83 13.13 -11.31 -25.46
C ARG A 83 13.36 -11.45 -26.95
N ASN A 84 12.59 -10.73 -27.77
CA ASN A 84 12.86 -10.62 -29.19
C ASN A 84 14.22 -9.92 -29.33
N SER A 85 15.24 -10.72 -29.65
CA SER A 85 16.60 -10.29 -29.97
C SER A 85 16.65 -9.60 -31.31
#